data_AF-A0A7C1S6X0-F1
#
_entry.id   AF-A0A7C1S6X0-F1
#
_cell.length_a   1.000
_cell.length_b   1.000
_cell.length_c   1.000
_cell.angle_alpha   90.00
_cell.angle_beta   90.00
_cell.angle_gamma   90.00
#
_symmetry.space_group_name_H-M   'P 1'
#
loop_
_entity.id
_entity.type
_entity.pdbx_description
1 polymer ?
#
loop_
_entity_poly.entity_id
_entity_poly.type
_entity_poly.pdbx_seq_one_letter_code
_entity_poly.pdbx_strand_id
1 'polypeptide(L)'
;MKRRFLIFLSLLLLCNFNLYAFENPFLIMRDNFFREAQELKPLLVKSNDVVLISSMWDSCIMTTTQLDAYFHMINIFNAIDKDDLNEDVFISLTGWLRAIKRTNDLNIKGLNTVSSVSDALTQIHIKKLKGYFSDLNKQVSIELDRISLFEKAVTAEKNK
;
A
#
# COMPACT_ATOMS: atom_id res chain seq x y z
N MET A 1 -39.96 -6.07 -26.91
CA MET A 1 -39.55 -5.49 -25.60
C MET A 1 -38.63 -6.40 -24.78
N LYS A 2 -38.98 -7.68 -24.56
CA LYS A 2 -38.18 -8.61 -23.73
C LYS A 2 -36.70 -8.74 -24.12
N ARG A 3 -36.38 -8.77 -25.43
CA ARG A 3 -35.00 -8.86 -25.93
C ARG A 3 -34.16 -7.60 -25.71
N ARG A 4 -34.78 -6.41 -25.81
CA ARG A 4 -34.09 -5.12 -25.54
C ARG A 4 -33.85 -4.92 -24.04
N PHE A 5 -34.76 -5.40 -23.20
CA PHE A 5 -34.61 -5.39 -21.74
C PHE A 5 -33.48 -6.32 -21.29
N LEU A 6 -33.36 -7.52 -21.86
CA LEU A 6 -32.24 -8.44 -21.60
C LEU A 6 -30.88 -7.87 -22.03
N ILE A 7 -30.84 -7.13 -23.15
CA ILE A 7 -29.61 -6.46 -23.60
C ILE A 7 -29.24 -5.32 -22.64
N PHE A 8 -30.22 -4.51 -22.19
CA PHE A 8 -29.96 -3.47 -21.19
C PHE A 8 -29.51 -4.04 -19.84
N LEU A 9 -30.12 -5.15 -19.40
CA LEU A 9 -29.79 -5.80 -18.13
C LEU A 9 -28.38 -6.44 -18.17
N SER A 10 -28.01 -7.05 -19.29
CA SER A 10 -26.66 -7.59 -19.49
C SER A 10 -25.60 -6.49 -19.60
N LEU A 11 -25.89 -5.37 -20.27
CA LEU A 11 -25.02 -4.19 -20.28
C LEU A 11 -24.84 -3.58 -18.87
N LEU A 12 -25.92 -3.49 -18.09
CA LEU A 12 -25.85 -3.02 -16.70
C LEU A 12 -25.05 -3.96 -15.79
N LEU A 13 -25.18 -5.27 -15.98
CA LEU A 13 -24.38 -6.26 -15.25
C LEU A 13 -22.90 -6.18 -15.66
N LEU A 14 -22.59 -6.07 -16.95
CA LEU A 14 -21.22 -5.93 -17.46
C LEU A 14 -20.55 -4.62 -17.02
N CYS A 15 -21.29 -3.52 -16.88
CA CYS A 15 -20.77 -2.27 -16.31
C CYS A 15 -20.40 -2.41 -14.81
N ASN A 16 -21.09 -3.27 -14.05
CA ASN A 16 -20.74 -3.56 -12.66
C ASN A 16 -19.55 -4.53 -12.52
N PHE A 17 -19.29 -5.39 -13.51
CA PHE A 17 -18.10 -6.23 -13.52
C PHE A 17 -16.81 -5.43 -13.80
N ASN A 18 -16.88 -4.31 -14.52
CA ASN A 18 -15.73 -3.39 -14.68
C ASN A 18 -15.41 -2.61 -13.39
N LEU A 19 -16.36 -2.47 -12.45
CA LEU A 19 -16.09 -1.96 -11.09
C LEU A 19 -15.33 -2.97 -10.22
N TYR A 20 -15.23 -4.21 -10.68
CA TYR A 20 -14.36 -5.25 -10.13
C TYR A 20 -12.97 -5.28 -10.80
N ALA A 21 -12.60 -4.23 -11.53
CA ALA A 21 -11.20 -3.79 -11.51
C ALA A 21 -10.93 -3.28 -10.09
N PHE A 22 -10.73 -4.23 -9.18
CA PHE A 22 -10.43 -4.01 -7.78
C PHE A 22 -9.24 -3.04 -7.71
N GLU A 23 -9.50 -1.75 -7.46
CA GLU A 23 -8.43 -0.78 -7.27
C GLU A 23 -7.57 -1.33 -6.13
N ASN A 24 -6.38 -1.82 -6.46
CA ASN A 24 -5.50 -2.42 -5.47
C ASN A 24 -5.16 -1.33 -4.46
N PRO A 25 -5.55 -1.45 -3.17
CA PRO A 25 -5.35 -0.37 -2.21
C PRO A 25 -3.87 -0.01 -2.07
N PHE A 26 -2.96 -0.99 -2.21
CA PHE A 26 -1.53 -0.73 -2.20
C PHE A 26 -1.08 0.10 -3.40
N LEU A 27 -1.73 -0.01 -4.56
CA LEU A 27 -1.36 0.73 -5.77
C LEU A 27 -1.78 2.19 -5.64
N ILE A 28 -2.99 2.42 -5.12
CA ILE A 28 -3.44 3.77 -4.75
C ILE A 28 -2.47 4.40 -3.75
N MET A 29 -2.06 3.65 -2.72
CA MET A 29 -1.11 4.16 -1.73
C MET A 29 0.25 4.48 -2.36
N ARG A 30 0.76 3.60 -3.22
CA ARG A 30 2.00 3.79 -3.97
C ARG A 30 1.97 5.09 -4.78
N ASP A 31 0.87 5.36 -5.47
CA ASP A 31 0.69 6.56 -6.28
C ASP A 31 0.52 7.83 -5.42
N ASN A 32 -0.12 7.73 -4.25
CA ASN A 32 -0.21 8.84 -3.30
C ASN A 32 1.18 9.24 -2.78
N PHE A 33 2.01 8.28 -2.37
CA PHE A 33 3.39 8.56 -1.95
C PHE A 33 4.24 9.12 -3.09
N PHE A 34 4.11 8.56 -4.29
CA PHE A 34 4.85 9.06 -5.45
C PHE A 34 4.48 10.50 -5.79
N ARG A 35 3.18 10.83 -5.78
CA ARG A 35 2.69 12.19 -6.03
C ARG A 35 3.17 13.16 -4.97
N GLU A 36 3.09 12.78 -3.70
CA GLU A 36 3.56 13.60 -2.60
C GLU A 36 5.08 13.86 -2.69
N ALA A 37 5.86 12.87 -3.13
CA ALA A 37 7.29 13.08 -3.42
C ALA A 37 7.52 14.14 -4.52
N GLN A 38 6.68 14.17 -5.57
CA GLN A 38 6.76 15.19 -6.61
C GLN A 38 6.40 16.59 -6.08
N GLU A 39 5.46 16.68 -5.13
CA GLU A 39 5.10 17.95 -4.48
C GLU A 39 6.19 18.45 -3.52
N LEU A 40 6.88 17.54 -2.82
CA LEU A 40 7.98 17.87 -1.89
C LEU A 40 9.27 18.27 -2.60
N LYS A 41 9.58 17.64 -3.75
CA LYS A 41 10.81 17.87 -4.51
C LYS A 41 11.12 19.36 -4.78
N PRO A 42 10.19 20.20 -5.27
CA PRO A 42 10.48 21.63 -5.49
C PRO A 42 10.71 22.41 -4.20
N LEU A 43 10.23 21.93 -3.05
CA LEU A 43 10.40 22.60 -1.76
C LEU A 43 11.80 22.39 -1.17
N LEU A 44 12.53 21.36 -1.60
CA LEU A 44 13.92 21.10 -1.19
C LEU A 44 14.86 22.27 -1.47
N VAL A 45 14.57 23.07 -2.51
CA VAL A 45 15.42 24.20 -2.93
C VAL A 45 14.95 25.52 -2.32
N LYS A 46 13.72 25.58 -1.79
CA LYS A 46 13.04 26.85 -1.46
C LYS A 46 12.63 26.99 0.00
N SER A 47 12.51 25.90 0.74
CA SER A 47 12.05 25.93 2.13
C SER A 47 13.18 26.22 3.10
N ASN A 48 12.85 26.80 4.26
CA ASN A 48 13.76 26.90 5.39
C ASN A 48 13.89 25.57 6.17
N ASP A 49 12.97 24.62 5.93
CA ASP A 49 12.91 23.32 6.60
C ASP A 49 13.54 22.20 5.73
N VAL A 50 14.59 22.51 4.95
CA VAL A 50 15.16 21.60 3.92
C VAL A 50 15.44 20.20 4.43
N VAL A 51 16.03 20.06 5.63
CA VAL A 51 16.36 18.75 6.22
C VAL A 51 15.11 17.90 6.43
N LEU A 52 14.04 18.51 6.95
CA LEU A 52 12.78 17.82 7.18
C LEU A 52 12.09 17.46 5.86
N ILE A 53 12.09 18.38 4.90
CA ILE A 53 11.52 18.12 3.57
C ILE A 53 12.29 17.01 2.85
N SER A 54 13.63 16.98 2.96
CA SER A 54 14.45 15.88 2.44
C SER A 54 14.06 14.56 3.06
N SER A 55 13.95 14.51 4.40
CA SER A 55 13.53 13.29 5.08
C SER A 55 12.12 12.83 4.68
N MET A 56 11.18 13.76 4.52
CA MET A 56 9.83 13.45 4.01
C MET A 56 9.89 12.89 2.58
N TRP A 57 10.67 13.52 1.71
CA TRP A 57 10.85 13.08 0.33
C TRP A 57 11.47 11.68 0.26
N ASP A 58 12.55 11.44 1.01
CA ASP A 58 13.22 10.13 1.10
C ASP A 58 12.24 9.05 1.57
N SER A 59 11.42 9.37 2.59
CA SER A 59 10.41 8.43 3.10
C SER A 59 9.38 8.06 2.03
N CYS A 60 8.96 9.01 1.18
CA CYS A 60 8.03 8.74 0.08
C CYS A 60 8.66 7.81 -0.96
N ILE A 61 9.88 8.10 -1.40
CA ILE A 61 10.59 7.30 -2.41
C ILE A 61 10.85 5.88 -1.90
N MET A 62 11.27 5.77 -0.64
CA MET A 62 11.48 4.47 0.01
C MET A 62 10.19 3.66 0.04
N THR A 63 9.07 4.27 0.46
CA THR A 63 7.78 3.57 0.52
C THR A 63 7.27 3.18 -0.87
N THR A 64 7.40 4.04 -1.88
CA THR A 64 7.08 3.68 -3.27
C THR A 64 7.89 2.46 -3.71
N THR A 65 9.20 2.44 -3.43
CA THR A 65 10.08 1.31 -3.78
C THR A 65 9.70 0.02 -3.05
N GLN A 66 9.34 0.11 -1.77
CA GLN A 66 8.86 -1.04 -0.98
C GLN A 66 7.55 -1.62 -1.54
N LEU A 67 6.65 -0.75 -2.00
CA LEU A 67 5.38 -1.16 -2.60
C LEU A 67 5.57 -1.75 -4.00
N ASP A 68 6.47 -1.19 -4.81
CA ASP A 68 6.83 -1.74 -6.12
C ASP A 68 7.45 -3.15 -5.94
N ALA A 69 8.35 -3.31 -4.96
CA ALA A 69 8.91 -4.62 -4.60
C ALA A 69 7.83 -5.61 -4.11
N TYR A 70 6.87 -5.15 -3.31
CA TYR A 70 5.73 -5.95 -2.88
C TYR A 70 4.90 -6.47 -4.06
N PHE A 71 4.62 -5.66 -5.07
CA PHE A 71 3.91 -6.12 -6.27
C PHE A 71 4.71 -7.14 -7.07
N HIS A 72 6.02 -6.96 -7.19
CA HIS A 72 6.88 -7.99 -7.79
C HIS A 72 6.82 -9.31 -7.02
N MET A 73 6.83 -9.25 -5.69
CA MET A 73 6.72 -10.44 -4.85
C MET A 73 5.35 -11.12 -4.98
N ILE A 74 4.25 -10.38 -5.00
CA ILE A 74 2.92 -10.98 -5.26
C ILE A 74 2.90 -11.70 -6.60
N ASN A 75 3.47 -11.11 -7.65
CA ASN A 75 3.54 -11.76 -8.96
C ASN A 75 4.34 -13.06 -8.92
N ILE A 76 5.45 -13.08 -8.16
CA ILE A 76 6.22 -14.31 -7.93
C ILE A 76 5.34 -15.33 -7.20
N PHE A 77 4.67 -14.95 -6.12
CA PHE A 77 3.80 -15.87 -5.35
C PHE A 77 2.62 -16.41 -6.16
N ASN A 78 2.01 -15.58 -7.01
CA ASN A 78 0.95 -16.01 -7.93
C ASN A 78 1.45 -16.96 -9.02
N ALA A 79 2.75 -16.99 -9.28
CA ALA A 79 3.38 -17.90 -10.24
C ALA A 79 3.87 -19.22 -9.61
N ILE A 80 3.82 -19.36 -8.28
CA ILE A 80 4.13 -20.61 -7.59
C ILE A 80 2.91 -21.54 -7.72
N ASP A 81 3.14 -22.77 -8.18
CA ASP A 81 2.09 -23.79 -8.24
C ASP A 81 1.55 -24.09 -6.84
N LYS A 82 0.25 -24.38 -6.74
CA LYS A 82 -0.42 -24.56 -5.44
C LYS A 82 0.24 -25.63 -4.57
N ASP A 83 0.80 -26.66 -5.20
CA ASP A 83 1.46 -27.77 -4.52
C ASP A 83 2.81 -27.36 -3.91
N ASP A 84 3.42 -26.29 -4.44
CA ASP A 84 4.68 -25.71 -3.98
C ASP A 84 4.50 -24.58 -2.95
N LEU A 85 3.25 -24.20 -2.64
CA LEU A 85 2.95 -23.28 -1.53
C LEU A 85 3.27 -23.98 -0.20
N ASN A 86 4.36 -23.56 0.42
CA ASN A 86 4.86 -24.06 1.70
C ASN A 86 4.90 -22.96 2.77
N GLU A 87 5.24 -23.33 4.00
CA GLU A 87 5.28 -22.42 5.15
C GLU A 87 6.27 -21.26 4.94
N ASP A 88 7.41 -21.52 4.29
CA ASP A 88 8.46 -20.52 4.04
C ASP A 88 7.96 -19.36 3.15
N VAL A 89 7.08 -19.65 2.20
CA VAL A 89 6.41 -18.64 1.36
C VAL A 89 5.57 -17.68 2.22
N PHE A 90 4.77 -18.23 3.13
CA PHE A 90 3.93 -17.44 4.03
C PHE A 90 4.77 -16.64 5.03
N ILE A 91 5.82 -17.24 5.59
CA ILE A 91 6.77 -16.56 6.49
C ILE A 91 7.43 -15.38 5.78
N SER A 92 7.87 -15.57 4.54
CA SER A 92 8.53 -14.53 3.74
C SER A 92 7.60 -13.35 3.45
N LEU A 93 6.37 -13.63 2.98
CA LEU A 93 5.39 -12.60 2.66
C LEU A 93 4.95 -11.82 3.91
N THR A 94 4.65 -12.53 5.00
CA THR A 94 4.24 -11.89 6.27
C THR A 94 5.38 -11.07 6.89
N GLY A 95 6.62 -11.57 6.81
CA GLY A 95 7.82 -10.85 7.23
C GLY A 95 7.98 -9.52 6.50
N TRP A 96 7.79 -9.53 5.18
CA TRP A 96 7.87 -8.33 4.34
C TRP A 96 6.82 -7.28 4.72
N LEU A 97 5.55 -7.71 4.80
CA LEU A 97 4.45 -6.84 5.20
C LEU A 97 4.66 -6.23 6.59
N ARG A 98 5.14 -7.01 7.55
CA ARG A 98 5.50 -6.51 8.89
C ARG A 98 6.63 -5.48 8.85
N ALA A 99 7.62 -5.65 7.97
CA ALA A 99 8.71 -4.69 7.79
C ALA A 99 8.22 -3.35 7.22
N ILE A 100 7.29 -3.38 6.25
CA ILE A 100 6.61 -2.18 5.73
C ILE A 100 5.90 -1.46 6.88
N LYS A 101 5.06 -2.17 7.65
CA LYS A 101 4.32 -1.59 8.77
C LYS A 101 5.24 -0.93 9.81
N ARG A 102 6.32 -1.61 10.20
CA ARG A 102 7.31 -1.09 11.15
C ARG A 102 7.99 0.18 10.61
N THR A 103 8.33 0.22 9.32
CA THR A 103 8.94 1.40 8.70
C THR A 103 7.98 2.59 8.74
N ASN A 104 6.71 2.37 8.41
CA ASN A 104 5.67 3.40 8.48
C ASN A 104 5.46 3.92 9.90
N ASP A 105 5.45 3.03 10.92
CA ASP A 105 5.33 3.44 12.33
C ASP A 105 6.50 4.34 12.77
N LEU A 106 7.72 4.01 12.32
CA LEU A 106 8.90 4.85 12.56
C LEU A 106 8.78 6.21 11.87
N ASN A 107 8.30 6.26 10.63
CA ASN A 107 8.06 7.51 9.91
C ASN A 107 7.00 8.37 10.63
N ILE A 108 5.87 7.80 11.04
CA ILE A 108 4.84 8.50 11.82
C ILE A 108 5.43 9.06 13.12
N LYS A 109 6.22 8.26 13.84
CA LYS A 109 6.88 8.69 15.07
C LYS A 109 7.85 9.85 14.81
N GLY A 110 8.68 9.77 13.78
CA GLY A 110 9.60 10.85 13.37
C GLY A 110 8.86 12.14 13.05
N LEU A 111 7.76 12.05 12.30
CA LEU A 111 6.91 13.20 11.96
C LEU A 111 6.17 13.80 13.18
N ASN A 112 5.90 13.01 14.23
CA ASN A 112 5.31 13.49 15.48
C ASN A 112 6.31 14.24 16.37
N THR A 113 7.60 13.95 16.26
CA THR A 113 8.64 14.56 17.11
C THR A 113 9.09 15.95 16.63
N VAL A 114 8.59 16.41 15.49
CA VAL A 114 8.94 17.73 14.96
C VAL A 114 8.15 18.82 15.69
N SER A 115 8.77 19.41 16.71
CA SER A 115 8.15 20.38 17.63
C SER A 115 8.04 21.81 17.09
N SER A 116 8.73 22.14 15.99
CA SER A 116 8.75 23.50 15.44
C SER A 116 8.89 23.48 13.92
N VAL A 117 7.76 23.40 13.22
CA VAL A 117 7.70 23.60 11.77
C VAL A 117 7.22 25.01 11.52
N SER A 118 8.11 25.85 10.99
CA SER A 118 7.82 27.27 10.79
C SER A 118 6.93 27.53 9.56
N ASP A 119 7.06 26.68 8.54
CA ASP A 119 6.35 26.81 7.28
C ASP A 119 5.00 26.06 7.30
N ALA A 120 3.91 26.80 7.05
CA ALA A 120 2.57 26.25 6.98
C ALA A 120 2.43 25.18 5.88
N LEU A 121 3.16 25.32 4.77
CA LEU A 121 3.15 24.34 3.68
C LEU A 121 3.79 23.02 4.14
N THR A 122 4.92 23.10 4.85
CA THR A 122 5.58 21.92 5.43
C THR A 122 4.64 21.18 6.40
N GLN A 123 3.87 21.91 7.22
CA GLN A 123 2.87 21.30 8.12
C GLN A 123 1.77 20.54 7.37
N ILE A 124 1.33 21.04 6.21
CA ILE A 124 0.33 20.37 5.36
C ILE A 124 0.88 19.01 4.89
N HIS A 125 2.11 18.98 4.38
CA HIS A 125 2.75 17.75 3.91
C HIS A 125 2.96 16.73 5.04
N ILE A 126 3.38 17.18 6.23
CA ILE A 126 3.47 16.31 7.41
C ILE A 126 2.12 15.65 7.73
N LYS A 127 1.02 16.43 7.71
CA LYS A 127 -0.31 15.91 7.98
C LYS A 127 -0.74 14.88 6.94
N LYS A 128 -0.50 15.15 5.66
CA LYS A 128 -0.78 14.20 4.57
C LYS A 128 -0.01 12.90 4.75
N LEU A 129 1.31 12.98 4.95
CA LEU A 129 2.16 11.79 5.09
C LEU A 129 1.77 10.94 6.29
N LYS A 130 1.46 11.55 7.44
CA LYS A 130 0.93 10.80 8.60
C LYS A 130 -0.35 10.06 8.26
N GLY A 131 -1.25 10.68 7.49
CA GLY A 131 -2.45 10.04 6.97
C GLY A 131 -2.11 8.85 6.08
N TYR A 132 -1.25 9.05 5.09
CA TYR A 132 -0.84 8.00 4.15
C TYR A 132 -0.17 6.82 4.85
N PHE A 133 0.77 7.05 5.76
CA PHE A 133 1.40 5.96 6.52
C PHE A 133 0.38 5.21 7.40
N SER A 134 -0.56 5.92 8.02
CA SER A 134 -1.61 5.31 8.84
C SER A 134 -2.54 4.43 8.00
N ASP A 135 -2.94 4.90 6.82
CA ASP A 135 -3.81 4.14 5.92
C ASP A 135 -3.08 2.94 5.31
N LEU A 136 -1.81 3.09 4.94
CA LEU A 136 -0.98 1.96 4.51
C LEU A 136 -0.87 0.90 5.62
N ASN A 137 -0.69 1.29 6.88
CA ASN A 137 -0.65 0.35 8.00
C ASN A 137 -1.98 -0.39 8.22
N LYS A 138 -3.12 0.25 7.96
CA LYS A 138 -4.42 -0.44 7.96
C LYS A 138 -4.49 -1.48 6.84
N GLN A 139 -4.10 -1.12 5.62
CA GLN A 139 -4.11 -2.05 4.47
C GLN A 139 -3.16 -3.24 4.70
N VAL A 140 -1.97 -2.99 5.21
CA VAL A 140 -1.02 -4.05 5.59
C VAL A 140 -1.61 -4.98 6.65
N SER A 141 -2.34 -4.45 7.63
CA SER A 141 -2.96 -5.28 8.68
C SER A 141 -4.07 -6.17 8.10
N ILE A 142 -4.91 -5.63 7.22
CA ILE A 142 -5.95 -6.39 6.52
C ILE A 142 -5.32 -7.53 5.70
N GLU A 143 -4.21 -7.26 5.01
CA GLU A 143 -3.55 -8.27 4.18
C GLU A 143 -2.86 -9.36 5.01
N LEU A 144 -2.22 -8.98 6.13
CA LEU A 144 -1.67 -9.95 7.08
C LEU A 144 -2.75 -10.88 7.65
N ASP A 145 -3.92 -10.34 7.99
CA ASP A 145 -5.05 -11.12 8.47
C ASP A 145 -5.52 -12.11 7.39
N ARG A 146 -5.63 -11.67 6.13
CA ARG A 146 -5.97 -12.54 4.99
C ARG A 146 -4.97 -13.68 4.82
N ILE A 147 -3.68 -13.37 4.81
CA ILE A 147 -2.62 -14.38 4.67
C ILE A 147 -2.71 -15.43 5.78
N SER A 148 -2.96 -15.01 7.03
CA SER A 148 -3.11 -15.94 8.15
C SER A 148 -4.30 -16.91 8.00
N LEU A 149 -5.38 -16.49 7.32
CA LEU A 149 -6.51 -17.35 7.01
C LEU A 149 -6.18 -18.33 5.90
N PHE A 150 -5.47 -17.88 4.86
CA PHE A 150 -5.01 -18.75 3.78
C PHE A 150 -4.03 -19.82 4.26
N GLU A 151 -3.05 -19.45 5.09
CA GLU A 151 -2.08 -20.37 5.70
C GLU A 151 -2.78 -21.50 6.48
N LYS A 152 -3.79 -21.15 7.28
CA LYS A 152 -4.61 -22.13 8.02
C LYS A 152 -5.38 -23.06 7.09
N ALA A 153 -5.94 -22.53 6.01
CA ALA A 153 -6.69 -23.33 5.04
C ALA A 153 -5.79 -24.35 4.32
N VAL A 154 -4.62 -23.92 3.83
CA VAL A 154 -3.65 -24.78 3.16
C VAL A 154 -3.12 -25.86 4.10
N THR A 155 -2.80 -25.50 5.34
CA THR A 155 -2.34 -26.47 6.36
C THR A 155 -3.43 -27.49 6.72
N ALA A 156 -4.71 -27.07 6.77
CA ALA A 156 -5.81 -27.99 7.03
C ALA A 156 -6.07 -28.98 5.87
N GLU A 157 -5.83 -28.57 4.62
CA GLU A 157 -5.92 -29.44 3.45
C GLU A 157 -4.79 -30.48 3.40
N LYS A 158 -3.55 -30.09 3.73
CA LYS A 158 -2.40 -31.03 3.76
C LYS A 158 -2.51 -32.14 4.82
N ASN A 159 -3.35 -31.95 5.83
CA ASN A 159 -3.56 -32.90 6.93
C ASN A 159 -4.81 -33.79 6.75
N LYS A 160 -5.51 -33.68 5.61
CA LYS A 160 -6.63 -34.56 5.23
C LYS A 160 -6.17 -35.63 4.24
#